data_AF-A0A1S3QY78-F1
#
_entry.id   AF-A0A1S3QY78-F1
#
_cell.length_a   1.000
_cell.length_b   1.000
_cell.length_c   1.000
_cell.angle_alpha   90.00
_cell.angle_beta   90.00
_cell.angle_gamma   90.00
#
_symmetry.space_group_name_H-M   'P 1'
#
loop_
_entity.id
_entity.type
_entity.pdbx_description
1 polymer ?
#
loop_
_entity_poly.entity_id
_entity_poly.type
_entity_poly.pdbx_seq_one_letter_code
_entity_poly.pdbx_strand_id
1 'polypeptide(L)'
;MGRWDGRYDGGMSPTHWNGSVEVLRRWLKNGSNPVKYGQCWVFAAVMCTVLRCLGIPCRVVSNFQSAHDTDKNLTIDDFFSDYGVRPQQSPDSVWNYHVWVEAWMRRPDLSAGYSYDGWQVVDPTPQEKSNDVYCCGPAPVKAILQGHVDLKYDVPFVFAEVNADRVTWMVFADGSKKKISTDSVSVGQNISTKAVGSDKRVDITANYKYAEGTKKERAVYNLAVKRVNIPGEISNGTHDGKPGVSMKIVELTKPVSGKDIDLKLILNSNDSETRTLVINVNVQAMRYTGIPSSQIQTELKKLKLLPNQDLTIPIHIPFSVYGEKMRESNSIKVSAVVTDKDKSEAVYITEKDLVPESPSLTIKVSTAYSQHCHFAVCQILNFYGL
;
A
#
# COMPACT_ATOMS: atom_id res chain seq x y z
N MET A 1 3.09 14.18 -15.62
CA MET A 1 3.64 12.91 -16.15
C MET A 1 4.03 12.02 -14.98
N GLY A 2 3.49 10.80 -14.93
CA GLY A 2 3.76 9.87 -13.83
C GLY A 2 5.14 9.24 -13.92
N ARG A 3 5.81 9.02 -12.79
CA ARG A 3 7.05 8.23 -12.74
C ARG A 3 7.29 7.62 -11.35
N TRP A 4 7.58 6.32 -11.33
CA TRP A 4 7.73 5.49 -10.11
C TRP A 4 9.04 4.70 -10.08
N ASP A 5 9.97 4.97 -10.99
CA ASP A 5 11.21 4.18 -11.16
C ASP A 5 12.40 4.68 -10.31
N GLY A 6 12.23 5.77 -9.56
CA GLY A 6 13.30 6.41 -8.79
C GLY A 6 14.22 7.33 -9.61
N ARG A 7 14.12 7.32 -10.95
CA ARG A 7 15.02 8.06 -11.85
C ARG A 7 14.34 9.28 -12.44
N TYR A 8 14.57 10.46 -11.90
CA TYR A 8 13.81 11.67 -12.26
C TYR A 8 14.51 12.62 -13.24
N ASP A 9 15.41 12.11 -14.07
CA ASP A 9 16.14 12.90 -15.06
C ASP A 9 15.22 13.69 -16.00
N GLY A 10 15.55 14.96 -16.23
CA GLY A 10 14.76 15.87 -17.06
C GLY A 10 13.48 16.40 -16.41
N GLY A 11 13.31 16.22 -15.10
CA GLY A 11 12.20 16.76 -14.32
C GLY A 11 12.55 16.95 -12.85
N MET A 12 11.52 17.10 -12.02
CA MET A 12 11.64 17.11 -10.57
C MET A 12 11.17 15.79 -9.98
N SER A 13 11.81 15.34 -8.89
CA SER A 13 11.30 14.25 -8.06
C SER A 13 9.87 14.58 -7.61
N PRO A 14 8.93 13.61 -7.60
CA PRO A 14 7.59 13.79 -7.05
C PRO A 14 7.56 14.30 -5.60
N THR A 15 8.61 14.02 -4.81
CA THR A 15 8.76 14.49 -3.42
C THR A 15 9.22 15.96 -3.30
N HIS A 16 9.62 16.59 -4.41
CA HIS A 16 10.03 18.00 -4.44
C HIS A 16 8.85 18.96 -4.29
N TRP A 17 7.68 18.57 -4.78
CA TRP A 17 6.52 19.47 -4.86
C TRP A 17 5.93 19.74 -3.47
N ASN A 18 5.73 21.02 -3.16
CA ASN A 18 5.06 21.48 -1.94
C ASN A 18 3.66 22.07 -2.19
N GLY A 19 3.18 22.08 -3.45
CA GLY A 19 1.86 22.57 -3.80
C GLY A 19 1.57 22.54 -5.31
N SER A 20 0.29 22.68 -5.67
CA SER A 20 -0.20 22.54 -7.04
C SER A 20 0.06 23.77 -7.93
N VAL A 21 0.23 24.95 -7.33
CA VAL A 21 0.34 26.22 -8.07
C VAL A 21 1.54 26.22 -9.01
N GLU A 22 2.69 25.74 -8.53
CA GLU A 22 3.90 25.68 -9.35
C GLU A 22 3.73 24.70 -10.52
N VAL A 23 3.16 23.53 -10.27
CA VAL A 23 2.87 22.52 -11.30
C VAL A 23 1.97 23.12 -12.38
N LEU A 24 0.86 23.75 -12.01
CA LEU A 24 -0.09 24.36 -12.97
C LEU A 24 0.52 25.53 -13.75
N ARG A 25 1.30 26.40 -13.09
CA ARG A 25 2.00 27.51 -13.76
C ARG A 25 3.05 27.01 -14.75
N ARG A 26 3.81 25.98 -14.40
CA ARG A 26 4.79 25.34 -15.30
C ARG A 26 4.09 24.70 -16.50
N TRP A 27 2.98 24.00 -16.28
CA TRP A 27 2.16 23.44 -17.36
C TRP A 27 1.71 24.53 -18.35
N LEU A 28 1.13 25.62 -17.85
CA LEU A 28 0.68 26.73 -18.69
C LEU A 28 1.85 27.42 -19.43
N LYS A 29 2.93 27.76 -18.70
CA LYS A 29 4.11 28.44 -19.27
C LYS A 29 4.77 27.63 -20.39
N ASN A 30 4.72 26.31 -20.28
CA ASN A 30 5.31 25.40 -21.26
C ASN A 30 4.33 24.98 -22.36
N GLY A 31 3.29 25.78 -22.65
CA GLY A 31 2.35 25.51 -23.74
C GLY A 31 1.49 24.27 -23.50
N SER A 32 1.07 24.03 -22.26
CA SER A 32 0.25 22.88 -21.85
C SER A 32 0.96 21.52 -21.99
N ASN A 33 2.29 21.50 -22.08
CA ASN A 33 3.08 20.27 -22.09
C ASN A 33 3.13 19.59 -20.71
N PRO A 34 3.22 18.25 -20.64
CA PRO A 34 3.25 17.52 -19.37
C PRO A 34 4.39 17.95 -18.43
N VAL A 35 4.03 18.25 -17.17
CA VAL A 35 5.01 18.54 -16.11
C VAL A 35 5.60 17.23 -15.58
N LYS A 36 6.93 17.18 -15.44
CA LYS A 36 7.71 16.03 -15.00
C LYS A 36 8.26 16.27 -13.59
N TYR A 37 8.04 15.41 -12.59
CA TYR A 37 7.19 14.20 -12.56
C TYR A 37 6.19 14.26 -11.40
N GLY A 38 5.21 13.37 -11.40
CA GLY A 38 4.20 13.24 -10.33
C GLY A 38 3.99 11.78 -9.92
N GLN A 39 3.47 11.61 -8.71
CA GLN A 39 2.98 10.36 -8.13
C GLN A 39 1.57 10.62 -7.55
N CYS A 40 0.87 9.59 -7.04
CA CYS A 40 -0.58 9.68 -6.74
C CYS A 40 -0.97 10.93 -5.93
N TRP A 41 -0.25 11.25 -4.85
CA TRP A 41 -0.53 12.45 -4.04
C TRP A 41 -0.34 13.77 -4.79
N VAL A 42 0.59 13.85 -5.75
CA VAL A 42 0.79 15.02 -6.60
C VAL A 42 -0.41 15.18 -7.54
N PHE A 43 -0.86 14.09 -8.16
CA PHE A 43 -2.03 14.10 -9.04
C PHE A 43 -3.29 14.49 -8.25
N ALA A 44 -3.52 13.88 -7.08
CA ALA A 44 -4.66 14.18 -6.23
C ALA A 44 -4.65 15.65 -5.74
N ALA A 45 -3.49 16.20 -5.36
CA ALA A 45 -3.37 17.59 -4.95
C ALA A 45 -3.70 18.58 -6.09
N VAL A 46 -3.22 18.30 -7.30
CA VAL A 46 -3.52 19.11 -8.50
C VAL A 46 -5.02 19.02 -8.85
N MET A 47 -5.58 17.80 -8.89
CA MET A 47 -7.02 17.59 -9.15
C MET A 47 -7.89 18.32 -8.10
N CYS A 48 -7.56 18.19 -6.82
CA CYS A 48 -8.27 18.87 -5.73
C CYS A 48 -8.22 20.41 -5.88
N THR A 49 -7.08 20.95 -6.35
CA THR A 49 -6.95 22.40 -6.61
C THR A 49 -7.87 22.85 -7.74
N VAL A 50 -7.90 22.10 -8.85
CA VAL A 50 -8.74 22.41 -10.02
C VAL A 50 -10.22 22.32 -9.67
N LEU A 51 -10.65 21.24 -9.03
CA LEU A 51 -12.06 21.05 -8.64
C LEU A 51 -12.54 22.16 -7.70
N ARG A 52 -11.76 22.51 -6.68
CA ARG A 52 -12.09 23.64 -5.78
C ARG A 52 -12.15 24.97 -6.52
N CYS A 53 -11.22 25.21 -7.45
CA CYS A 53 -11.21 26.42 -8.27
C CYS A 53 -12.47 26.54 -9.14
N LEU A 54 -13.01 25.42 -9.61
CA LEU A 54 -14.24 25.34 -10.40
C LEU A 54 -15.52 25.35 -9.53
N GLY A 55 -15.40 25.42 -8.21
CA GLY A 55 -16.53 25.45 -7.29
C GLY A 55 -17.12 24.08 -6.94
N ILE A 56 -16.44 22.98 -7.28
CA ILE A 56 -16.86 21.63 -6.89
C ILE A 56 -16.27 21.31 -5.51
N PRO A 57 -17.09 21.04 -4.47
CA PRO A 57 -16.57 20.66 -3.17
C PRO A 57 -15.83 19.33 -3.26
N CYS A 58 -14.56 19.32 -2.85
CA CYS A 58 -13.73 18.11 -2.89
C CYS A 58 -12.71 18.04 -1.75
N ARG A 59 -12.25 16.82 -1.48
CA ARG A 59 -11.22 16.51 -0.47
C ARG A 59 -10.29 15.41 -0.94
N VAL A 60 -9.04 15.45 -0.48
CA VAL A 60 -8.06 14.39 -0.73
C VAL A 60 -8.31 13.24 0.25
N VAL A 61 -8.21 12.01 -0.25
CA VAL A 61 -8.34 10.78 0.52
C VAL A 61 -7.08 9.93 0.35
N SER A 62 -6.59 9.35 1.44
CA SER A 62 -5.48 8.40 1.42
C SER A 62 -5.97 7.03 1.89
N ASN A 63 -5.71 6.00 1.11
CA ASN A 63 -5.97 4.60 1.42
C ASN A 63 -4.64 3.90 1.75
N PHE A 64 -4.54 3.20 2.89
CA PHE A 64 -3.34 2.42 3.21
C PHE A 64 -3.55 0.96 2.83
N GLN A 65 -2.47 0.28 2.42
CA GLN A 65 -2.56 -1.07 1.84
C GLN A 65 -3.54 -1.08 0.65
N SER A 66 -3.35 -0.14 -0.29
CA SER A 66 -4.23 0.02 -1.44
C SER A 66 -3.91 -1.05 -2.47
N ALA A 67 -4.87 -1.90 -2.79
CA ALA A 67 -4.71 -2.85 -3.88
C ALA A 67 -4.70 -2.11 -5.23
N HIS A 68 -3.85 -2.54 -6.14
CA HIS A 68 -3.92 -2.22 -7.56
C HIS A 68 -4.13 -3.55 -8.26
N ASP A 69 -5.40 -3.88 -8.49
CA ASP A 69 -5.87 -5.06 -9.21
C ASP A 69 -5.91 -4.73 -10.71
N THR A 70 -5.15 -5.48 -11.50
CA THR A 70 -5.01 -5.25 -12.95
C THR A 70 -5.90 -6.15 -13.80
N ASP A 71 -6.37 -7.28 -13.27
CA ASP A 71 -7.20 -8.24 -14.00
C ASP A 71 -8.68 -8.23 -13.59
N LYS A 72 -9.01 -7.41 -12.57
CA LYS A 72 -10.35 -7.16 -12.04
C LYS A 72 -10.97 -8.38 -11.38
N ASN A 73 -10.17 -9.33 -10.91
CA ASN A 73 -10.68 -10.53 -10.25
C ASN A 73 -10.98 -10.31 -8.75
N LEU A 74 -10.75 -9.09 -8.22
CA LEU A 74 -10.88 -8.68 -6.81
C LEU A 74 -9.92 -9.39 -5.85
N THR A 75 -8.85 -9.97 -6.37
CA THR A 75 -7.76 -10.56 -5.61
C THR A 75 -6.42 -9.97 -6.03
N ILE A 76 -5.44 -10.01 -5.13
CA ILE A 76 -4.07 -9.58 -5.43
C ILE A 76 -3.15 -10.76 -5.21
N ASP A 77 -2.48 -11.20 -6.28
CA ASP A 77 -1.56 -12.32 -6.23
C ASP A 77 -0.12 -11.86 -5.95
N ASP A 78 0.40 -12.29 -4.80
CA ASP A 78 1.79 -12.09 -4.40
C ASP A 78 2.60 -13.36 -4.54
N PHE A 79 3.59 -13.32 -5.42
CA PHE A 79 4.49 -14.44 -5.69
C PHE A 79 5.81 -14.29 -4.92
N PHE A 80 6.19 -15.33 -4.19
CA PHE A 80 7.48 -15.47 -3.53
C PHE A 80 8.21 -16.70 -4.05
N SER A 81 9.54 -16.62 -4.20
CA SER A 81 10.40 -17.78 -4.42
C SER A 81 10.51 -18.58 -3.12
N ASP A 82 10.86 -19.86 -3.22
CA ASP A 82 11.29 -20.71 -2.11
C ASP A 82 12.47 -20.16 -1.27
N TYR A 83 13.21 -19.18 -1.79
CA TYR A 83 14.23 -18.41 -1.04
C TYR A 83 13.74 -17.05 -0.50
N GLY A 84 12.43 -16.78 -0.49
CA GLY A 84 11.80 -15.58 0.08
C GLY A 84 11.92 -14.27 -0.71
N VAL A 85 12.50 -14.30 -1.91
CA VAL A 85 12.56 -13.17 -2.84
C VAL A 85 11.29 -13.12 -3.67
N ARG A 86 10.75 -11.94 -4.01
CA ARG A 86 9.70 -11.83 -5.03
C ARG A 86 10.30 -12.09 -6.43
N PRO A 87 10.03 -13.24 -7.08
CA PRO A 87 10.79 -13.69 -8.25
C PRO A 87 10.30 -13.07 -9.57
N GLN A 88 9.10 -12.50 -9.59
CA GLN A 88 8.48 -11.93 -10.78
C GLN A 88 7.72 -10.65 -10.41
N GLN A 89 7.75 -9.64 -11.29
CA GLN A 89 6.80 -8.54 -11.20
C GLN A 89 5.40 -9.08 -11.48
N SER A 90 4.57 -9.17 -10.45
CA SER A 90 3.13 -9.24 -10.64
C SER A 90 2.68 -7.88 -11.20
N PRO A 91 1.76 -7.84 -12.18
CA PRO A 91 1.11 -6.58 -12.54
C PRO A 91 0.28 -6.05 -11.36
N ASP A 92 -0.20 -6.94 -10.49
CA ASP A 92 -0.87 -6.58 -9.25
C ASP A 92 0.12 -6.15 -8.18
N SER A 93 -0.31 -5.21 -7.35
CA SER A 93 0.49 -4.77 -6.21
C SER A 93 -0.38 -4.22 -5.09
N VAL A 94 0.07 -4.39 -3.85
CA VAL A 94 -0.49 -3.65 -2.71
C VAL A 94 0.47 -2.49 -2.41
N TRP A 95 -0.03 -1.28 -2.62
CA TRP A 95 0.71 -0.06 -2.34
C TRP A 95 0.61 0.24 -0.84
N ASN A 96 1.72 0.65 -0.23
CA ASN A 96 1.75 1.08 1.18
C ASN A 96 0.67 2.12 1.46
N TYR A 97 0.50 3.05 0.52
CA TYR A 97 -0.64 3.93 0.45
C TYR A 97 -0.91 4.38 -1.00
N HIS A 98 -2.14 4.79 -1.25
CA HIS A 98 -2.57 5.43 -2.48
C HIS A 98 -3.46 6.63 -2.17
N VAL A 99 -3.52 7.60 -3.07
CA VAL A 99 -4.17 8.89 -2.82
C VAL A 99 -5.02 9.31 -4.01
N TRP A 100 -6.31 9.54 -3.76
CA TRP A 100 -7.28 10.05 -4.74
C TRP A 100 -8.06 11.25 -4.19
N VAL A 101 -9.07 11.71 -4.93
CA VAL A 101 -9.96 12.80 -4.54
C VAL A 101 -11.40 12.32 -4.44
N GLU A 102 -12.13 12.77 -3.42
CA GLU A 102 -13.59 12.69 -3.40
C GLU A 102 -14.19 14.04 -3.82
N ALA A 103 -15.11 14.02 -4.79
CA ALA A 103 -15.89 15.18 -5.23
C ALA A 103 -17.37 15.01 -4.83
N TRP A 104 -18.00 16.07 -4.32
CA TRP A 104 -19.39 16.04 -3.89
C TRP A 104 -20.33 16.46 -5.02
N MET A 105 -21.19 15.56 -5.48
CA MET A 105 -22.18 15.85 -6.51
C MET A 105 -23.37 14.89 -6.46
N ARG A 106 -24.43 15.21 -7.22
CA ARG A 106 -25.56 14.30 -7.46
C ARG A 106 -25.22 13.30 -8.56
N ARG A 107 -25.91 12.15 -8.56
CA ARG A 107 -25.80 11.08 -9.59
C ARG A 107 -27.15 10.74 -10.23
N PRO A 108 -27.77 11.71 -10.93
CA PRO A 108 -29.06 11.49 -11.60
C PRO A 108 -28.98 10.42 -12.71
N ASP A 109 -27.77 10.08 -13.17
CA ASP A 109 -27.50 9.05 -14.16
C ASP A 109 -27.63 7.61 -13.63
N LEU A 110 -27.45 7.39 -12.32
CA LEU A 110 -27.39 6.04 -11.73
C LEU A 110 -28.69 5.56 -11.11
N SER A 111 -29.57 6.46 -10.69
CA SER A 111 -30.87 6.10 -10.14
C SER A 111 -31.85 7.24 -10.24
N ALA A 112 -33.14 6.92 -10.40
CA ALA A 112 -34.21 7.91 -10.33
C ALA A 112 -34.35 8.60 -8.95
N GLY A 113 -33.73 8.04 -7.90
CA GLY A 113 -33.62 8.63 -6.56
C GLY A 113 -32.21 9.12 -6.22
N TYR A 114 -32.03 9.61 -4.99
CA TYR A 114 -30.76 10.19 -4.48
C TYR A 114 -29.80 9.16 -3.85
N SER A 115 -29.95 7.88 -4.20
CA SER A 115 -29.25 6.78 -3.52
C SER A 115 -27.73 6.88 -3.65
N TYR A 116 -27.21 7.35 -4.79
CA TYR A 116 -25.77 7.46 -5.08
C TYR A 116 -25.23 8.89 -5.03
N ASP A 117 -26.04 9.86 -4.60
CA ASP A 117 -25.59 11.24 -4.36
C ASP A 117 -24.58 11.30 -3.22
N GLY A 118 -23.72 12.32 -3.26
CA GLY A 118 -22.74 12.64 -2.23
C GLY A 118 -21.31 12.51 -2.76
N TRP A 119 -20.42 11.93 -1.96
CA TRP A 119 -19.01 11.75 -2.33
C TRP A 119 -18.83 10.73 -3.46
N GLN A 120 -18.10 11.15 -4.48
CA GLN A 120 -17.69 10.35 -5.63
C GLN A 120 -16.16 10.30 -5.67
N VAL A 121 -15.58 9.10 -5.76
CA VAL A 121 -14.14 8.91 -5.99
C VAL A 121 -13.81 9.35 -7.41
N VAL A 122 -12.77 10.17 -7.53
CA VAL A 122 -12.14 10.57 -8.78
C VAL A 122 -10.63 10.39 -8.57
N ASP A 123 -10.04 9.44 -9.30
CA ASP A 123 -8.62 9.17 -9.20
C ASP A 123 -7.89 9.63 -10.48
N PRO A 124 -7.05 10.69 -10.38
CA PRO A 124 -6.26 11.19 -11.49
C PRO A 124 -4.97 10.38 -11.74
N THR A 125 -4.68 9.37 -10.92
CA THR A 125 -3.49 8.54 -11.08
C THR A 125 -3.68 7.61 -12.29
N PRO A 126 -2.75 7.61 -13.26
CA PRO A 126 -2.87 6.79 -14.46
C PRO A 126 -2.49 5.33 -14.16
N GLN A 127 -3.32 4.63 -13.38
CA GLN A 127 -3.18 3.21 -13.08
C GLN A 127 -3.83 2.37 -14.17
N GLU A 128 -5.15 2.52 -14.33
CA GLU A 128 -5.94 1.79 -15.32
C GLU A 128 -6.54 2.71 -16.38
N LYS A 129 -6.84 2.12 -17.54
CA LYS A 129 -7.56 2.82 -18.61
C LYS A 129 -9.05 2.55 -18.49
N SER A 130 -9.85 3.61 -18.46
CA SER A 130 -11.30 3.56 -18.66
C SER A 130 -11.61 4.04 -20.08
N ASN A 131 -12.16 3.15 -20.91
CA ASN A 131 -12.38 3.39 -22.35
C ASN A 131 -11.12 3.94 -23.07
N ASP A 132 -10.00 3.25 -22.91
CA ASP A 132 -8.68 3.57 -23.47
C ASP A 132 -8.02 4.89 -22.98
N VAL A 133 -8.66 5.61 -22.06
CA VAL A 133 -8.14 6.84 -21.46
C VAL A 133 -7.73 6.57 -20.01
N TYR A 134 -6.58 7.11 -19.59
CA TYR A 134 -6.16 7.06 -18.18
C TYR A 134 -7.00 8.03 -17.34
N CYS A 135 -8.10 7.51 -16.81
CA CYS A 135 -8.98 8.18 -15.86
C CYS A 135 -9.73 7.14 -15.03
N CYS A 136 -10.19 7.55 -13.85
CA CYS A 136 -11.01 6.71 -12.98
C CYS A 136 -12.08 7.57 -12.29
N GLY A 137 -13.33 7.09 -12.34
CA GLY A 137 -14.49 7.70 -11.71
C GLY A 137 -15.25 8.67 -12.63
N PRO A 138 -16.30 9.36 -12.11
CA PRO A 138 -16.72 9.39 -10.71
C PRO A 138 -17.38 8.08 -10.24
N ALA A 139 -16.81 7.44 -9.22
CA ALA A 139 -17.34 6.23 -8.60
C ALA A 139 -18.06 6.56 -7.27
N PRO A 140 -19.35 6.23 -7.07
CA PRO A 140 -20.03 6.58 -5.82
C PRO A 140 -19.43 5.83 -4.63
N VAL A 141 -19.02 6.54 -3.58
CA VAL A 141 -18.52 5.93 -2.33
C VAL A 141 -19.55 4.96 -1.73
N LYS A 142 -20.85 5.30 -1.85
CA LYS A 142 -21.94 4.42 -1.44
C LYS A 142 -22.03 3.13 -2.26
N ALA A 143 -21.73 3.17 -3.56
CA ALA A 143 -21.73 1.97 -4.39
C ALA A 143 -20.58 1.04 -3.99
N ILE A 144 -19.41 1.62 -3.67
CA ILE A 144 -18.26 0.89 -3.14
C ILE A 144 -18.64 0.21 -1.81
N LEU A 145 -19.22 0.94 -0.86
CA LEU A 145 -19.67 0.38 0.42
C LEU A 145 -20.65 -0.79 0.29
N GLN A 146 -21.54 -0.75 -0.70
CA GLN A 146 -22.54 -1.81 -0.91
C GLN A 146 -22.09 -2.91 -1.88
N GLY A 147 -20.88 -2.83 -2.45
CA GLY A 147 -20.40 -3.80 -3.45
C GLY A 147 -21.20 -3.75 -4.76
N HIS A 148 -21.75 -2.59 -5.11
CA HIS A 148 -22.51 -2.38 -6.35
C HIS A 148 -21.58 -2.07 -7.54
N VAL A 149 -20.71 -3.03 -7.83
CA VAL A 149 -19.63 -2.94 -8.83
C VAL A 149 -20.12 -2.90 -10.29
N ASP A 150 -21.38 -3.19 -10.55
CA ASP A 150 -22.00 -3.08 -11.87
C ASP A 150 -22.25 -1.63 -12.33
N LEU A 151 -22.09 -0.65 -11.44
CA LEU A 151 -22.37 0.76 -11.72
C LEU A 151 -21.19 1.50 -12.35
N LYS A 152 -21.52 2.53 -13.14
CA LYS A 152 -20.54 3.47 -13.68
C LYS A 152 -20.16 4.55 -12.64
N TYR A 153 -18.96 5.09 -12.67
CA TYR A 153 -17.81 4.72 -13.51
C TYR A 153 -16.79 3.98 -12.64
N ASP A 154 -16.14 2.97 -13.21
CA ASP A 154 -14.96 2.28 -12.64
C ASP A 154 -15.14 1.75 -11.19
N VAL A 155 -16.38 1.50 -10.75
CA VAL A 155 -16.68 0.99 -9.41
C VAL A 155 -15.98 -0.35 -9.11
N PRO A 156 -15.85 -1.31 -10.04
CA PRO A 156 -15.08 -2.54 -9.78
C PRO A 156 -13.64 -2.25 -9.38
N PHE A 157 -12.97 -1.34 -10.08
CA PHE A 157 -11.57 -1.00 -9.82
C PHE A 157 -11.43 -0.38 -8.43
N VAL A 158 -12.20 0.68 -8.14
CA VAL A 158 -12.13 1.35 -6.82
C VAL A 158 -12.58 0.43 -5.68
N PHE A 159 -13.50 -0.50 -5.93
CA PHE A 159 -13.89 -1.52 -4.96
C PHE A 159 -12.73 -2.46 -4.63
N ALA A 160 -11.98 -2.92 -5.65
CA ALA A 160 -10.81 -3.76 -5.47
C ALA A 160 -9.74 -3.03 -4.62
N GLU A 161 -9.50 -1.74 -4.87
CA GLU A 161 -8.48 -0.95 -4.15
C GLU A 161 -8.62 -1.00 -2.61
N VAL A 162 -9.86 -1.19 -2.11
CA VAL A 162 -10.17 -1.19 -0.68
C VAL A 162 -10.67 -2.52 -0.12
N ASN A 163 -10.99 -3.51 -0.96
CA ASN A 163 -11.54 -4.80 -0.53
C ASN A 163 -10.84 -6.05 -1.08
N ALA A 164 -9.84 -5.94 -1.96
CA ALA A 164 -9.27 -7.12 -2.59
C ALA A 164 -8.67 -8.10 -1.57
N ASP A 165 -8.93 -9.40 -1.76
CA ASP A 165 -8.28 -10.45 -0.96
C ASP A 165 -6.84 -10.66 -1.47
N ARG A 166 -5.86 -10.65 -0.58
CA ARG A 166 -4.45 -10.87 -0.92
C ARG A 166 -4.09 -12.35 -0.85
N VAL A 167 -3.70 -12.94 -1.97
CA VAL A 167 -3.33 -14.36 -2.06
C VAL A 167 -1.83 -14.48 -2.18
N THR A 168 -1.21 -15.22 -1.26
CA THR A 168 0.24 -15.46 -1.28
C THR A 168 0.53 -16.81 -1.92
N TRP A 169 1.35 -16.79 -2.96
CA TRP A 169 1.80 -17.95 -3.72
C TRP A 169 3.31 -18.15 -3.55
N MET A 170 3.71 -19.40 -3.33
CA MET A 170 5.09 -19.83 -3.44
C MET A 170 5.34 -20.38 -4.84
N VAL A 171 6.39 -19.90 -5.50
CA VAL A 171 6.88 -20.38 -6.79
C VAL A 171 8.18 -21.13 -6.55
N PHE A 172 8.18 -22.42 -6.86
CA PHE A 172 9.33 -23.29 -6.69
C PHE A 172 10.24 -23.25 -7.92
N ALA A 173 11.47 -23.75 -7.77
CA ALA A 173 12.47 -23.77 -8.85
C ALA A 173 12.03 -24.55 -10.11
N ASP A 174 11.10 -25.51 -9.96
CA ASP A 174 10.51 -26.27 -11.07
C ASP A 174 9.36 -25.52 -11.79
N GLY A 175 9.04 -24.30 -11.35
CA GLY A 175 7.95 -23.47 -11.87
C GLY A 175 6.58 -23.78 -11.28
N SER A 176 6.44 -24.80 -10.43
CA SER A 176 5.18 -25.10 -9.75
C SER A 176 4.80 -24.00 -8.76
N LYS A 177 3.50 -23.78 -8.61
CA LYS A 177 2.93 -22.77 -7.70
C LYS A 177 2.12 -23.44 -6.60
N LYS A 178 2.32 -23.00 -5.36
CA LYS A 178 1.53 -23.43 -4.21
C LYS A 178 0.96 -22.24 -3.47
N LYS A 179 -0.35 -22.22 -3.26
CA LYS A 179 -1.01 -21.25 -2.40
C LYS A 179 -0.57 -21.47 -0.95
N ILE A 180 -0.12 -20.41 -0.30
CA ILE A 180 0.36 -20.44 1.09
C ILE A 180 -0.70 -19.87 2.04
N SER A 181 -1.35 -18.78 1.65
CA SER A 181 -2.37 -18.12 2.47
C SER A 181 -3.25 -17.19 1.66
N THR A 182 -4.45 -16.90 2.19
CA THR A 182 -5.27 -15.76 1.78
C THR A 182 -5.44 -14.84 2.97
N ASP A 183 -5.15 -13.56 2.77
CA ASP A 183 -5.42 -12.48 3.71
C ASP A 183 -6.56 -11.63 3.17
N SER A 184 -7.69 -11.69 3.86
CA SER A 184 -8.92 -11.03 3.47
C SER A 184 -9.18 -9.74 4.24
N VAL A 185 -8.17 -9.21 4.94
CA VAL A 185 -8.32 -8.16 5.95
C VAL A 185 -7.33 -7.00 5.74
N SER A 186 -6.12 -7.26 5.25
CA SER A 186 -5.07 -6.22 5.25
C SER A 186 -5.25 -5.10 4.23
N VAL A 187 -5.96 -5.32 3.13
CA VAL A 187 -6.19 -4.29 2.10
C VAL A 187 -7.14 -3.21 2.62
N GLY A 188 -6.97 -1.96 2.18
CA GLY A 188 -7.97 -0.91 2.38
C GLY A 188 -8.08 -0.37 3.81
N GLN A 189 -6.97 -0.05 4.46
CA GLN A 189 -6.92 0.29 5.89
C GLN A 189 -6.80 1.80 6.13
N ASN A 190 -7.31 2.25 7.28
CA ASN A 190 -7.19 3.63 7.77
C ASN A 190 -7.46 4.69 6.68
N ILE A 191 -8.49 4.48 5.85
CA ILE A 191 -8.83 5.40 4.77
C ILE A 191 -9.09 6.77 5.39
N SER A 192 -8.28 7.76 5.03
CA SER A 192 -8.14 8.98 5.82
C SER A 192 -8.33 10.23 4.98
N THR A 193 -8.87 11.27 5.61
CA THR A 193 -8.91 12.62 5.06
C THR A 193 -8.63 13.66 6.14
N LYS A 194 -8.35 14.90 5.74
CA LYS A 194 -8.14 16.03 6.65
C LYS A 194 -9.46 16.46 7.28
N ALA A 195 -9.46 16.74 8.59
CA ALA A 195 -10.61 17.29 9.29
C ALA A 195 -11.03 18.67 8.76
N VAL A 196 -12.33 18.94 8.85
CA VAL A 196 -12.85 20.30 8.63
C VAL A 196 -12.33 21.21 9.73
N GLY A 197 -11.75 22.35 9.36
CA GLY A 197 -11.28 23.38 10.31
C GLY A 197 -10.02 23.04 11.11
N SER A 198 -9.37 21.88 10.91
CA SER A 198 -8.10 21.54 11.59
C SER A 198 -7.24 20.56 10.78
N ASP A 199 -5.99 20.35 11.19
CA ASP A 199 -5.06 19.42 10.51
C ASP A 199 -5.12 17.99 11.07
N LYS A 200 -6.13 17.70 11.89
CA LYS A 200 -6.34 16.36 12.43
C LYS A 200 -6.76 15.38 11.34
N ARG A 201 -6.35 14.12 11.48
CA ARG A 201 -6.81 13.00 10.65
C ARG A 201 -8.25 12.66 11.00
N VAL A 202 -9.09 12.45 9.99
CA VAL A 202 -10.40 11.82 10.10
C VAL A 202 -10.35 10.48 9.38
N ASP A 203 -10.65 9.41 10.11
CA ASP A 203 -10.82 8.08 9.54
C ASP A 203 -12.20 7.95 8.91
N ILE A 204 -12.23 7.59 7.64
CA ILE A 204 -13.44 7.42 6.83
C ILE A 204 -13.54 5.99 6.26
N THR A 205 -12.80 5.02 6.80
CA THR A 205 -12.81 3.61 6.33
C THR A 205 -14.22 3.03 6.29
N ALA A 206 -15.03 3.33 7.31
CA ALA A 206 -16.42 2.87 7.41
C ALA A 206 -17.35 3.42 6.31
N ASN A 207 -16.93 4.44 5.55
CA ASN A 207 -17.67 4.94 4.39
C ASN A 207 -17.44 4.08 3.15
N TYR A 208 -16.33 3.33 3.09
CA TYR A 208 -15.93 2.53 1.93
C TYR A 208 -16.21 1.05 2.12
N LYS A 209 -16.14 0.55 3.36
CA LYS A 209 -16.39 -0.86 3.65
C LYS A 209 -16.93 -1.08 5.06
N TYR A 210 -17.58 -2.23 5.24
CA TYR A 210 -18.00 -2.68 6.55
C TYR A 210 -16.80 -3.19 7.36
N ALA A 211 -16.96 -3.28 8.68
CA ALA A 211 -15.87 -3.70 9.56
C ALA A 211 -15.40 -5.12 9.22
N GLU A 212 -14.07 -5.27 9.17
CA GLU A 212 -13.37 -6.51 8.84
C GLU A 212 -13.80 -7.69 9.72
N GLY A 213 -13.94 -8.86 9.12
CA GLY A 213 -14.34 -10.09 9.81
C GLY A 213 -15.83 -10.16 10.17
N THR A 214 -16.64 -9.15 9.84
CA THR A 214 -18.10 -9.22 10.04
C THR A 214 -18.79 -10.00 8.92
N LYS A 215 -19.89 -10.69 9.24
CA LYS A 215 -20.71 -11.37 8.22
C LYS A 215 -21.19 -10.44 7.11
N LYS A 216 -21.39 -9.15 7.44
CA LYS A 216 -21.88 -8.15 6.49
C LYS A 216 -20.81 -7.75 5.47
N GLU A 217 -19.58 -7.52 5.94
CA GLU A 217 -18.41 -7.29 5.08
C GLU A 217 -18.27 -8.44 4.07
N ARG A 218 -18.20 -9.69 4.55
CA ARG A 218 -18.01 -10.83 3.66
C ARG A 218 -19.18 -11.07 2.70
N ALA A 219 -20.41 -10.80 3.13
CA ALA A 219 -21.57 -10.89 2.25
C ALA A 219 -21.50 -9.88 1.09
N VAL A 220 -21.03 -8.66 1.35
CA VAL A 220 -20.86 -7.61 0.34
C VAL A 220 -19.72 -7.94 -0.62
N TYR A 221 -18.59 -8.41 -0.11
CA TYR A 221 -17.48 -8.89 -0.93
C TYR A 221 -17.94 -10.01 -1.88
N ASN A 222 -18.58 -11.05 -1.34
CA ASN A 222 -19.07 -12.17 -2.15
C ASN A 222 -20.12 -11.74 -3.19
N LEU A 223 -20.92 -10.72 -2.89
CA LEU A 223 -21.86 -10.14 -3.85
C LEU A 223 -21.13 -9.41 -4.98
N ALA A 224 -20.09 -8.64 -4.66
CA ALA A 224 -19.26 -7.97 -5.66
C ALA A 224 -18.57 -9.00 -6.57
N VAL A 225 -17.91 -10.02 -6.00
CA VAL A 225 -17.27 -11.11 -6.77
C VAL A 225 -18.26 -11.76 -7.73
N LYS A 226 -19.48 -12.08 -7.28
CA LYS A 226 -20.52 -12.65 -8.16
C LYS A 226 -20.98 -11.72 -9.29
N ARG A 227 -20.86 -10.40 -9.12
CA ARG A 227 -21.25 -9.42 -10.14
C ARG A 227 -20.13 -9.19 -11.14
N VAL A 228 -18.87 -9.31 -10.73
CA VAL A 228 -17.71 -9.24 -11.62
C VAL A 228 -17.53 -10.55 -12.41
N ASN A 229 -17.75 -11.69 -11.75
CA ASN A 229 -17.63 -13.02 -12.35
C ASN A 229 -19.00 -13.47 -12.91
N ILE A 230 -19.23 -13.26 -14.21
CA ILE A 230 -20.33 -13.94 -14.96
C ILE A 230 -20.09 -15.47 -14.88
N PRO A 231 -21.12 -16.31 -14.64
CA PRO A 231 -20.97 -17.60 -13.96
C PRO A 231 -20.03 -18.58 -14.68
N GLY A 232 -18.95 -18.97 -14.01
CA GLY A 232 -18.02 -19.99 -14.51
C GLY A 232 -16.94 -20.39 -13.50
N GLU A 233 -16.44 -19.46 -12.69
CA GLU A 233 -15.35 -19.75 -11.75
C GLU A 233 -15.68 -19.25 -10.35
N ILE A 234 -16.31 -20.12 -9.57
CA ILE A 234 -16.33 -19.98 -8.12
C ILE A 234 -15.01 -20.56 -7.64
N SER A 235 -13.99 -19.70 -7.46
CA SER A 235 -12.83 -20.05 -6.65
C SER A 235 -13.30 -20.14 -5.21
N ASN A 236 -13.82 -21.30 -4.81
CA ASN A 236 -14.06 -21.64 -3.42
C ASN A 236 -12.71 -21.63 -2.72
N GLY A 237 -12.36 -20.49 -2.12
CA GLY A 237 -11.26 -20.39 -1.18
C GLY A 237 -11.58 -21.29 0.00
N THR A 238 -11.06 -22.50 -0.01
CA THR A 238 -10.97 -23.32 1.19
C THR A 238 -10.24 -22.49 2.25
N HIS A 239 -10.84 -22.40 3.43
CA HIS A 239 -10.12 -21.97 4.62
C HIS A 239 -9.01 -22.99 4.85
N ASP A 240 -7.80 -22.67 4.38
CA ASP A 240 -6.62 -23.47 4.63
C ASP A 240 -6.44 -23.58 6.16
N GLY A 241 -6.28 -24.81 6.64
CA GLY A 241 -6.16 -25.11 8.06
C GLY A 241 -5.05 -24.28 8.72
N LYS A 242 -5.15 -24.08 10.05
CA LYS A 242 -4.13 -23.32 10.80
C LYS A 242 -2.72 -23.82 10.46
N PRO A 243 -1.77 -22.92 10.16
CA PRO A 243 -0.41 -23.34 9.82
C PRO A 243 0.21 -24.09 11.00
N GLY A 244 0.94 -25.17 10.70
CA GLY A 244 1.63 -25.98 11.72
C GLY A 244 2.73 -25.22 12.46
N VAL A 245 3.21 -24.10 11.90
CA VAL A 245 4.16 -23.18 12.52
C VAL A 245 3.60 -21.76 12.44
N SER A 246 3.45 -21.10 13.58
CA SER A 246 3.13 -19.68 13.71
C SER A 246 4.41 -18.87 13.67
N MET A 247 4.41 -17.74 12.96
CA MET A 247 5.58 -16.89 12.79
C MET A 247 5.22 -15.41 12.89
N LYS A 248 6.11 -14.62 13.50
CA LYS A 248 5.96 -13.17 13.58
C LYS A 248 7.32 -12.47 13.59
N ILE A 249 7.44 -11.40 12.81
CA ILE A 249 8.57 -10.46 12.89
C ILE A 249 8.17 -9.31 13.81
N VAL A 250 9.01 -8.99 14.79
CA VAL A 250 8.76 -7.98 15.83
C VAL A 250 9.89 -6.96 15.85
N GLU A 251 9.54 -5.68 15.80
CA GLU A 251 10.45 -4.56 16.00
C GLU A 251 10.92 -4.51 17.46
N LEU A 252 12.24 -4.46 17.70
CA LEU A 252 12.77 -4.25 19.06
C LEU A 252 12.68 -2.78 19.46
N THR A 253 12.90 -1.89 18.50
CA THR A 253 12.72 -0.45 18.62
C THR A 253 12.10 0.09 17.35
N LYS A 254 11.50 1.28 17.45
CA LYS A 254 10.92 1.95 16.29
C LYS A 254 12.03 2.32 15.30
N PRO A 255 11.96 1.91 14.02
CA PRO A 255 12.98 2.24 13.03
C PRO A 255 13.12 3.76 12.83
N VAL A 256 14.35 4.26 12.84
CA VAL A 256 14.69 5.67 12.59
C VAL A 256 15.73 5.74 11.48
N SER A 257 15.50 6.62 10.49
CA SER A 257 16.43 6.83 9.39
C SER A 257 17.80 7.28 9.92
N GLY A 258 18.86 6.55 9.58
CA GLY A 258 20.21 6.83 10.07
C GLY A 258 20.74 5.92 11.16
N LYS A 259 19.93 5.02 11.68
CA LYS A 259 20.31 4.08 12.74
C LYS A 259 20.14 2.64 12.29
N ASP A 260 20.85 1.73 12.92
CA ASP A 260 20.61 0.30 12.70
C ASP A 260 19.18 -0.08 13.09
N ILE A 261 18.65 -1.10 12.42
CA ILE A 261 17.30 -1.62 12.67
C ILE A 261 17.43 -3.02 13.24
N ASP A 262 16.89 -3.20 14.44
CA ASP A 262 16.89 -4.48 15.14
C ASP A 262 15.47 -5.05 15.27
N LEU A 263 15.32 -6.29 14.82
CA LEU A 263 14.08 -7.05 14.87
C LEU A 263 14.35 -8.44 15.45
N LYS A 264 13.27 -9.16 15.72
CA LYS A 264 13.32 -10.60 15.98
C LYS A 264 12.23 -11.34 15.20
N LEU A 265 12.59 -12.47 14.63
CA LEU A 265 11.65 -13.46 14.12
C LEU A 265 11.36 -14.46 15.23
N ILE A 266 10.08 -14.62 15.58
CA ILE A 266 9.60 -15.58 16.57
C ILE A 266 8.83 -16.67 15.84
N LEU A 267 9.22 -17.93 16.04
CA LEU A 267 8.52 -19.10 15.53
C LEU A 267 8.00 -19.92 16.70
N ASN A 268 6.77 -20.41 16.58
CA ASN A 268 6.12 -21.27 17.55
C ASN A 268 5.36 -22.39 16.84
N SER A 269 5.29 -23.57 17.45
CA SER A 269 4.43 -24.66 16.99
C SER A 269 3.71 -25.27 18.18
N ASN A 270 2.45 -25.62 17.98
CA ASN A 270 1.65 -26.38 18.96
C ASN A 270 1.86 -27.89 18.82
N ASP A 271 2.71 -28.35 17.90
CA ASP A 271 3.02 -29.77 17.75
C ASP A 271 3.92 -30.25 18.90
N SER A 272 3.76 -31.52 19.26
CA SER A 272 4.54 -32.19 20.31
C SER A 272 5.90 -32.68 19.84
N GLU A 273 6.25 -32.50 18.56
CA GLU A 273 7.47 -33.02 17.94
C GLU A 273 8.46 -31.90 17.62
N THR A 274 9.75 -32.22 17.73
CA THR A 274 10.82 -31.31 17.30
C THR A 274 10.84 -31.25 15.79
N ARG A 275 10.93 -30.04 15.23
CA ARG A 275 10.98 -29.81 13.79
C ARG A 275 12.30 -29.22 13.36
N THR A 276 12.90 -29.75 12.31
CA THR A 276 14.10 -29.23 11.68
C THR A 276 13.71 -28.23 10.60
N LEU A 277 13.97 -26.96 10.87
CA LEU A 277 13.57 -25.85 10.03
C LEU A 277 14.75 -25.29 9.24
N VAL A 278 14.55 -25.03 7.96
CA VAL A 278 15.41 -24.18 7.14
C VAL A 278 14.73 -22.83 7.02
N ILE A 279 15.41 -21.78 7.48
CA ILE A 279 14.85 -20.44 7.68
C ILE A 279 15.65 -19.48 6.82
N ASN A 280 14.98 -18.84 5.87
CA ASN A 280 15.57 -17.84 4.98
C ASN A 280 14.94 -16.49 5.28
N VAL A 281 15.72 -15.59 5.87
CA VAL A 281 15.34 -14.20 6.13
C VAL A 281 15.86 -13.33 5.00
N ASN A 282 14.97 -12.55 4.40
CA ASN A 282 15.26 -11.66 3.30
C ASN A 282 14.88 -10.22 3.67
N VAL A 283 15.73 -9.27 3.33
CA VAL A 283 15.51 -7.84 3.55
C VAL A 283 15.64 -7.11 2.22
N GLN A 284 14.60 -6.38 1.82
CA GLN A 284 14.54 -5.64 0.56
C GLN A 284 14.16 -4.18 0.82
N ALA A 285 14.79 -3.26 0.09
CA ALA A 285 14.27 -1.90 -0.02
C ALA A 285 13.08 -1.93 -1.00
N MET A 286 12.03 -1.19 -0.66
CA MET A 286 10.76 -1.19 -1.38
C MET A 286 10.35 0.22 -1.76
N ARG A 287 9.76 0.36 -2.93
CA ARG A 287 9.00 1.55 -3.31
C ARG A 287 7.64 1.52 -2.63
N TYR A 288 7.02 2.69 -2.48
CA TYR A 288 5.71 2.77 -1.82
C TYR A 288 4.60 2.01 -2.59
N THR A 289 4.82 1.69 -3.86
CA THR A 289 3.94 0.86 -4.70
C THR A 289 4.06 -0.65 -4.43
N GLY A 290 4.83 -1.08 -3.44
CA GLY A 290 5.02 -2.50 -3.12
C GLY A 290 6.04 -3.22 -4.02
N ILE A 291 6.72 -2.51 -4.91
CA ILE A 291 7.73 -3.06 -5.82
C ILE A 291 9.13 -3.02 -5.15
N PRO A 292 9.87 -4.15 -5.10
CA PRO A 292 11.26 -4.16 -4.63
C PRO A 292 12.17 -3.26 -5.49
N SER A 293 12.99 -2.42 -4.85
CA SER A 293 13.97 -1.58 -5.51
C SER A 293 15.39 -2.17 -5.44
N SER A 294 15.74 -2.82 -4.33
CA SER A 294 17.06 -3.45 -4.15
C SER A 294 17.07 -4.48 -3.02
N GLN A 295 17.97 -5.46 -3.14
CA GLN A 295 18.25 -6.42 -2.07
C GLN A 295 19.15 -5.78 -1.01
N ILE A 296 18.79 -5.86 0.27
CA ILE A 296 19.60 -5.34 1.39
C ILE A 296 20.43 -6.46 2.01
N GLN A 297 19.80 -7.55 2.44
CA GLN A 297 20.42 -8.62 3.21
C GLN A 297 19.65 -9.93 3.01
N THR A 298 20.37 -11.05 3.08
CA THR A 298 19.79 -12.40 3.11
C THR A 298 20.53 -13.22 4.16
N GLU A 299 19.80 -14.01 4.94
CA GLU A 299 20.37 -14.90 5.94
C GLU A 299 19.68 -16.27 5.90
N LEU A 300 20.47 -17.34 5.80
CA LEU A 300 19.98 -18.72 5.81
C LEU A 300 20.44 -19.41 7.10
N LYS A 301 19.49 -20.00 7.84
CA LYS A 301 19.75 -20.75 9.07
C LYS A 301 19.06 -22.10 9.02
N LYS A 302 19.72 -23.12 9.59
CA LYS A 302 19.10 -24.43 9.85
C LYS A 302 19.03 -24.63 11.36
N LEU A 303 17.83 -24.65 11.92
CA LEU A 303 17.59 -24.67 13.37
C LEU A 303 16.52 -25.70 13.73
N LYS A 304 16.48 -26.10 15.00
CA LYS A 304 15.42 -26.97 15.53
C LYS A 304 14.41 -26.12 16.30
N LEU A 305 13.14 -26.28 15.97
CA LEU A 305 12.03 -25.78 16.78
C LEU A 305 11.61 -26.89 17.74
N LEU A 306 11.81 -26.65 19.03
CA LEU A 306 11.44 -27.60 20.09
C LEU A 306 9.94 -27.48 20.41
N PRO A 307 9.30 -28.59 20.83
CA PRO A 307 7.88 -28.58 21.22
C PRO A 307 7.59 -27.56 22.32
N ASN A 308 6.51 -26.79 22.15
CA ASN A 308 6.05 -25.81 23.14
C ASN A 308 7.09 -24.74 23.55
N GLN A 309 8.10 -24.50 22.71
CA GLN A 309 9.11 -23.47 22.94
C GLN A 309 9.20 -22.53 21.75
N ASP A 310 9.33 -21.24 22.04
CA ASP A 310 9.55 -20.23 21.01
C ASP A 310 11.00 -20.28 20.52
N LEU A 311 11.17 -20.43 19.22
CA LEU A 311 12.46 -20.19 18.57
C LEU A 311 12.54 -18.71 18.18
N THR A 312 13.46 -17.97 18.79
CA THR A 312 13.69 -16.55 18.49
C THR A 312 15.00 -16.35 17.74
N ILE A 313 14.92 -15.64 16.61
CA ILE A 313 16.07 -15.36 15.74
C ILE A 313 16.24 -13.84 15.63
N PRO A 314 17.38 -13.27 16.06
CA PRO A 314 17.65 -11.85 15.90
C PRO A 314 17.88 -11.53 14.42
N ILE A 315 17.36 -10.38 13.98
CA ILE A 315 17.56 -9.82 12.65
C ILE A 315 18.12 -8.41 12.86
N HIS A 316 19.39 -8.21 12.51
CA HIS A 316 20.08 -6.92 12.58
C HIS A 316 20.32 -6.41 11.16
N ILE A 317 19.88 -5.18 10.88
CA ILE A 317 19.99 -4.52 9.58
C ILE A 317 20.79 -3.21 9.76
N PRO A 318 22.10 -3.21 9.48
CA PRO A 318 22.94 -2.04 9.70
C PRO A 318 22.61 -0.87 8.75
N PHE A 319 22.67 0.37 9.24
CA PHE A 319 22.50 1.58 8.43
C PHE A 319 23.53 1.65 7.29
N SER A 320 24.75 1.16 7.53
CA SER A 320 25.80 1.07 6.51
C SER A 320 25.40 0.21 5.30
N VAL A 321 24.44 -0.70 5.44
CA VAL A 321 24.00 -1.63 4.37
C VAL A 321 22.73 -1.14 3.68
N TYR A 322 21.79 -0.54 4.42
CA TYR A 322 20.51 -0.09 3.87
C TYR A 322 20.47 1.40 3.50
N GLY A 323 21.34 2.23 4.07
CA GLY A 323 21.23 3.69 4.01
C GLY A 323 21.24 4.27 2.59
N GLU A 324 22.15 3.83 1.73
CA GLU A 324 22.19 4.28 0.33
C GLU A 324 20.96 3.80 -0.46
N LYS A 325 20.52 2.56 -0.23
CA LYS A 325 19.37 1.95 -0.90
C LYS A 325 18.04 2.64 -0.56
N MET A 326 17.98 3.28 0.60
CA MET A 326 16.80 4.03 1.06
C MET A 326 16.70 5.46 0.49
N ARG A 327 17.71 5.98 -0.23
CA ARG A 327 17.62 7.32 -0.85
C ARG A 327 16.50 7.43 -1.87
N GLU A 328 16.25 6.35 -2.61
CA GLU A 328 15.24 6.27 -3.67
C GLU A 328 14.08 5.30 -3.32
N SER A 329 14.06 4.80 -2.08
CA SER A 329 13.07 3.83 -1.60
C SER A 329 12.24 4.43 -0.47
N ASN A 330 11.07 3.86 -0.21
CA ASN A 330 10.11 4.42 0.76
C ASN A 330 9.96 3.55 2.01
N SER A 331 10.23 2.26 1.90
CA SER A 331 10.14 1.32 3.02
C SER A 331 11.15 0.18 2.87
N ILE A 332 11.30 -0.61 3.94
CA ILE A 332 12.08 -1.85 3.97
C ILE A 332 11.10 -2.98 4.23
N LYS A 333 11.12 -4.04 3.42
CA LYS A 333 10.37 -5.27 3.67
C LYS A 333 11.32 -6.33 4.20
N VAL A 334 10.94 -6.94 5.31
CA VAL A 334 11.60 -8.13 5.86
C VAL A 334 10.64 -9.30 5.67
N SER A 335 11.07 -10.33 4.94
CA SER A 335 10.34 -11.58 4.80
C SER A 335 11.13 -12.73 5.41
N ALA A 336 10.44 -13.73 5.93
CA ALA A 336 11.03 -14.97 6.38
C ALA A 336 10.26 -16.14 5.77
N VAL A 337 10.95 -16.95 4.96
CA VAL A 337 10.45 -18.22 4.44
C VAL A 337 11.04 -19.35 5.26
N VAL A 338 10.18 -20.25 5.71
CA VAL A 338 10.55 -21.36 6.58
C VAL A 338 10.08 -22.67 5.97
N THR A 339 11.02 -23.56 5.69
CA THR A 339 10.77 -24.92 5.20
C THR A 339 10.98 -25.91 6.34
N ASP A 340 9.95 -26.70 6.63
CA ASP A 340 9.99 -27.80 7.59
C ASP A 340 10.48 -29.08 6.91
N LYS A 341 11.70 -29.50 7.22
CA LYS A 341 12.32 -30.68 6.61
C LYS A 341 11.73 -32.00 7.10
N ASP A 342 11.00 -31.99 8.21
CA ASP A 342 10.47 -33.20 8.83
C ASP A 342 9.00 -33.44 8.43
N LYS A 343 8.26 -32.41 7.97
CA LYS A 343 6.84 -32.49 7.58
C LYS A 343 6.60 -32.20 6.10
N SER A 344 6.95 -33.15 5.24
CA SER A 344 6.71 -33.10 3.78
C SER A 344 7.17 -31.80 3.10
N GLU A 345 8.25 -31.20 3.60
CA GLU A 345 8.76 -29.91 3.14
C GLU A 345 7.71 -28.79 3.14
N ALA A 346 6.84 -28.78 4.16
CA ALA A 346 5.88 -27.70 4.35
C ALA A 346 6.59 -26.34 4.41
N VAL A 347 6.05 -25.35 3.71
CA VAL A 347 6.63 -24.01 3.59
C VAL A 347 5.68 -23.00 4.23
N TYR A 348 6.25 -22.10 5.02
CA TYR A 348 5.56 -21.01 5.69
C TYR A 348 6.22 -19.69 5.33
N ILE A 349 5.46 -18.60 5.33
CA ILE A 349 5.99 -17.26 5.09
C ILE A 349 5.41 -16.25 6.09
N THR A 350 6.23 -15.30 6.51
CA THR A 350 5.79 -14.10 7.22
C THR A 350 6.56 -12.91 6.68
N GLU A 351 5.97 -11.72 6.73
CA GLU A 351 6.59 -10.49 6.28
C GLU A 351 6.25 -9.32 7.19
N LYS A 352 7.07 -8.27 7.09
CA LYS A 352 6.91 -7.03 7.82
C LYS A 352 7.48 -5.87 7.00
N ASP A 353 6.65 -4.89 6.72
CA ASP A 353 7.07 -3.61 6.16
C ASP A 353 7.46 -2.62 7.27
N LEU A 354 8.55 -1.90 7.04
CA LEU A 354 9.16 -0.94 7.95
C LEU A 354 9.33 0.38 7.23
N VAL A 355 8.90 1.48 7.87
CA VAL A 355 9.09 2.84 7.36
C VAL A 355 9.92 3.60 8.40
N PRO A 356 11.26 3.69 8.23
CA PRO A 356 12.11 4.40 9.16
C PRO A 356 11.74 5.88 9.28
N GLU A 357 11.51 6.36 10.50
CA GLU A 357 11.11 7.75 10.71
C GLU A 357 12.24 8.71 10.32
N SER A 358 11.90 9.74 9.55
CA SER A 358 12.83 10.82 9.26
C SER A 358 12.97 11.75 10.47
N PRO A 359 14.14 12.36 10.69
CA PRO A 359 14.30 13.41 11.69
C PRO A 359 13.33 14.57 11.44
N SER A 360 12.89 15.24 12.51
CA SER A 360 11.96 16.36 12.41
C SER A 360 12.63 17.62 11.86
N LEU A 361 11.97 18.26 10.89
CA LEU A 361 12.31 19.61 10.44
C LEU A 361 11.47 20.64 11.21
N THR A 362 12.12 21.64 11.81
CA THR A 362 11.41 22.71 12.53
C THR A 362 11.61 24.05 11.82
N ILE A 363 10.50 24.70 11.43
CA ILE A 363 10.51 26.04 10.85
C ILE A 363 10.10 27.03 11.95
N LYS A 364 10.93 28.06 12.21
CA LYS A 364 10.64 29.10 13.20
C LYS A 364 10.50 30.45 12.50
N VAL A 365 9.41 31.16 12.81
CA VAL A 365 9.20 32.54 12.36
C VAL A 365 9.62 33.47 13.51
N SER A 366 10.51 34.41 13.22
CA SER A 366 11.17 35.24 14.25
C SER A 366 10.45 36.56 14.56
N THR A 367 9.39 36.90 13.81
CA THR A 367 8.70 38.19 13.88
C THR A 367 7.19 38.04 13.96
N ALA A 368 6.50 39.01 14.57
CA ALA A 368 5.04 39.08 14.61
C ALA A 368 4.42 39.12 13.19
N TYR A 369 3.23 38.55 13.04
CA TYR A 369 2.57 38.41 11.75
C TYR A 369 1.93 39.76 11.34
N SER A 370 2.48 40.45 10.32
CA SER A 370 1.82 41.57 9.63
C SER A 370 1.78 41.32 8.12
N GLN A 371 0.67 41.62 7.44
CA GLN A 371 0.35 41.24 6.06
C GLN A 371 1.41 41.63 4.98
N HIS A 372 2.44 42.41 5.31
CA HIS A 372 3.35 43.03 4.34
C HIS A 372 4.86 42.85 4.60
N CYS A 373 5.32 42.32 5.75
CA CYS A 373 6.75 42.04 5.99
C CYS A 373 6.95 40.88 6.97
N HIS A 374 7.73 39.87 6.55
CA HIS A 374 8.16 38.77 7.42
C HIS A 374 9.55 38.25 7.07
N PHE A 375 10.28 37.82 8.09
CA PHE A 375 11.50 37.02 7.96
C PHE A 375 11.26 35.65 8.60
N ALA A 376 11.34 34.59 7.81
CA ALA A 376 11.30 33.20 8.29
C ALA A 376 12.71 32.61 8.26
N VAL A 377 13.10 31.94 9.35
CA VAL A 377 14.37 31.20 9.42
C VAL A 377 14.05 29.72 9.44
N CYS A 378 14.50 28.99 8.43
CA CYS A 378 14.44 27.53 8.42
C CYS A 378 15.71 27.00 9.11
N GLN A 379 15.57 26.30 10.23
CA GLN A 379 16.67 25.61 10.87
C GLN A 379 16.51 24.10 10.65
N ILE A 380 17.42 23.54 9.84
CA ILE A 380 17.59 22.09 9.76
C ILE A 380 18.55 21.70 10.87
N LEU A 381 18.04 21.10 11.94
CA LEU A 381 18.91 20.40 12.89
C LEU A 381 19.29 19.07 12.23
N ASN A 382 20.50 19.01 11.68
CA ASN A 382 21.03 17.78 11.14
C ASN A 382 21.30 16.85 12.33
N PHE A 383 20.44 15.85 12.55
CA PHE A 383 20.58 14.89 13.65
C PHE A 383 21.66 13.84 13.39
N TYR A 384 22.35 13.92 12.25
CA TYR A 384 23.53 13.11 11.98
C TYR A 384 24.73 13.77 12.65
N GLY A 385 24.94 13.44 13.92
CA GLY A 385 26.27 13.49 14.51
C GLY A 385 27.14 12.46 13.80
N LEU A 386 27.85 12.92 12.76
CA LEU A 386 29.15 12.37 12.40
C LEU A 386 30.21 13.22 13.09
#